data_AF-A0A7C3CJM7-F1
#
_entry.id   AF-A0A7C3CJM7-F1
#
_cell.length_a   1.000
_cell.length_b   1.000
_cell.length_c   1.000
_cell.angle_alpha   90.00
_cell.angle_beta   90.00
_cell.angle_gamma   90.00
#
_symmetry.space_group_name_H-M   'P 1'
#
loop_
_entity.id
_entity.type
_entity.pdbx_description
1 polymer ?
#
loop_
_entity_poly.entity_id
_entity_poly.type
_entity_poly.pdbx_seq_one_letter_code
_entity_poly.pdbx_strand_id
1 'polypeptide(L)'
;MKIKCTPFYQLNLDEIYAIMALRQEVFVVEQNCPYLDADDKDREAWHLMGFDKNNTLIAYTRLLPKGISYEKYASIGRVVTAPKARKIGAG
;
A
#
# COMPACT_ATOMS: atom_id res chain seq x y z
N MET A 1 -7.51 1.95 -15.41
CA MET A 1 -6.87 1.96 -14.09
C MET A 1 -6.48 3.40 -13.79
N LYS A 2 -6.83 3.91 -12.61
CA LYS A 2 -6.41 5.24 -12.14
C LYS A 2 -5.29 5.06 -11.13
N ILE A 3 -4.19 5.79 -11.29
CA ILE A 3 -3.07 5.77 -10.35
C ILE A 3 -3.08 7.08 -9.57
N LYS A 4 -2.87 7.01 -8.25
CA LYS A 4 -2.72 8.16 -7.35
C LYS A 4 -1.50 7.93 -6.46
N CYS A 5 -0.63 8.93 -6.33
CA CYS A 5 0.49 8.90 -5.38
C CYS A 5 0.33 10.06 -4.41
N THR A 6 0.19 9.76 -3.12
CA THR A 6 -0.18 10.76 -2.10
C THR A 6 0.71 10.59 -0.88
N PRO A 7 1.25 11.68 -0.28
CA PRO A 7 1.92 11.58 1.01
C PRO A 7 0.89 11.30 2.12
N PHE A 8 1.29 10.66 3.21
CA PHE A 8 0.38 10.23 4.28
C PHE A 8 -0.61 11.32 4.75
N TYR A 9 -0.13 12.55 4.98
CA TYR A 9 -0.94 13.66 5.48
C TYR A 9 -1.98 14.21 4.50
N GLN A 10 -1.96 13.76 3.23
CA GLN A 10 -2.97 14.11 2.22
C GLN A 10 -3.93 12.96 1.89
N LEU A 11 -3.75 11.79 2.52
CA LEU A 11 -4.73 10.71 2.40
C LEU A 11 -6.01 11.10 3.14
N ASN A 12 -7.15 10.81 2.53
CA ASN A 12 -8.42 10.85 3.26
C ASN A 12 -8.63 9.56 4.07
N LEU A 13 -9.65 9.56 4.94
CA LEU A 13 -9.94 8.42 5.81
C LEU A 13 -10.26 7.14 5.03
N ASP A 14 -11.00 7.25 3.92
CA ASP A 14 -11.36 6.09 3.09
C ASP A 14 -10.13 5.48 2.40
N GLU A 15 -9.18 6.32 1.96
CA GLU A 15 -7.93 5.88 1.36
C GLU A 15 -7.05 5.15 2.36
N ILE A 16 -6.88 5.70 3.57
CA ILE A 16 -6.11 5.02 4.64
C ILE A 16 -6.77 3.69 4.99
N TYR A 17 -8.09 3.68 5.17
CA TYR A 17 -8.82 2.45 5.51
C TYR A 17 -8.68 1.40 4.40
N ALA A 18 -8.84 1.78 3.13
CA ALA A 18 -8.68 0.87 2.00
C ALA A 18 -7.26 0.29 1.89
N ILE A 19 -6.23 1.12 2.10
CA ILE A 19 -4.82 0.68 2.13
C ILE A 19 -4.62 -0.37 3.24
N MET A 20 -5.06 -0.07 4.46
CA MET A 20 -4.91 -0.97 5.61
C MET A 20 -5.65 -2.29 5.39
N ALA A 21 -6.90 -2.24 4.92
CA ALA A 21 -7.70 -3.43 4.65
C ALA A 21 -7.03 -4.33 3.60
N LEU A 22 -6.59 -3.77 2.47
CA LEU A 22 -5.94 -4.54 1.40
C LEU A 22 -4.61 -5.17 1.87
N ARG A 23 -3.81 -4.44 2.65
CA ARG A 23 -2.57 -4.98 3.22
C ARG A 23 -2.83 -6.11 4.21
N GLN A 24 -3.83 -5.96 5.09
CA GLN A 24 -4.19 -7.00 6.04
C GLN A 24 -4.78 -8.24 5.36
N GLU A 25 -5.64 -8.04 4.35
CA GLU A 25 -6.22 -9.12 3.54
C GLU A 25 -5.11 -10.01 2.97
N VAL A 26 -4.06 -9.42 2.39
CA VAL A 26 -3.00 -10.19 1.72
C VAL A 26 -1.88 -10.60 2.68
N PHE A 27 -1.25 -9.67 3.38
CA PHE A 27 -0.04 -9.97 4.15
C PHE A 27 -0.33 -10.65 5.49
N VAL A 28 -1.52 -10.47 6.07
CA VAL A 28 -1.86 -11.04 7.38
C VAL A 28 -2.76 -12.26 7.21
N VAL A 29 -3.92 -12.09 6.55
CA VAL A 29 -4.94 -13.13 6.45
C VAL A 29 -4.57 -14.18 5.40
N GLU A 30 -4.37 -13.80 4.14
CA GLU A 30 -4.07 -14.74 3.05
C GLU A 30 -2.74 -15.46 3.27
N GLN A 31 -1.70 -14.73 3.67
CA GLN A 31 -0.38 -15.31 3.96
C GLN A 31 -0.32 -16.03 5.31
N ASN A 32 -1.39 -15.97 6.12
CA ASN A 32 -1.44 -16.52 7.48
C ASN A 32 -0.22 -16.13 8.32
N CYS A 33 0.15 -14.85 8.25
CA CYS A 33 1.35 -14.30 8.87
C CYS A 33 0.93 -13.20 9.85
N PRO A 34 0.71 -13.51 11.14
CA PRO A 34 0.36 -12.50 12.13
C PRO A 34 1.60 -11.65 12.45
N TYR A 35 1.61 -10.41 11.99
CA TYR A 35 2.62 -9.41 12.34
C TYR A 35 2.00 -8.01 12.43
N LEU A 36 2.72 -7.07 13.07
CA LEU A 36 2.29 -5.67 13.13
C LEU A 36 2.52 -4.98 11.78
N ASP A 37 1.47 -4.91 10.96
CA ASP A 37 1.55 -4.29 9.64
C ASP A 37 1.67 -2.75 9.69
N ALA A 38 0.95 -2.12 10.63
CA ALA A 38 1.00 -0.69 10.92
C ALA A 38 2.26 -0.36 11.75
N ASP A 39 3.40 -0.31 11.08
CA ASP A 39 4.75 -0.19 11.66
C ASP A 39 5.20 1.27 11.91
N ASP A 40 4.25 2.21 12.02
CA ASP A 40 4.44 3.67 12.12
C ASP A 40 5.18 4.37 10.96
N LYS A 41 5.92 3.65 10.12
CA LYS A 41 6.63 4.21 8.95
C LYS A 41 5.68 4.75 7.89
N ASP A 42 4.41 4.35 7.92
CA ASP A 42 3.37 4.85 7.03
C ASP A 42 3.26 6.38 7.09
N ARG A 43 3.50 7.00 8.25
CA ARG A 43 3.36 8.46 8.42
C ARG A 43 4.37 9.29 7.61
N GLU A 44 5.51 8.70 7.28
CA GLU A 44 6.60 9.34 6.53
C GLU A 44 6.62 8.89 5.06
N ALA A 45 5.65 8.08 4.65
CA ALA A 45 5.63 7.45 3.34
C ALA A 45 4.84 8.25 2.30
N TRP A 46 5.19 7.95 1.04
CA TRP A 46 4.29 8.14 -0.09
C TRP A 46 3.55 6.84 -0.37
N HIS A 47 2.27 6.96 -0.71
CA HIS A 47 1.36 5.86 -0.94
C HIS A 47 0.94 5.86 -2.41
N LEU A 48 1.46 4.90 -3.18
CA LEU A 48 1.09 4.69 -4.57
C LEU A 48 -0.09 3.71 -4.61
N MET A 49 -1.22 4.19 -5.09
CA MET A 49 -2.51 3.49 -5.12
C MET A 49 -2.98 3.31 -6.56
N GLY A 50 -3.39 2.09 -6.90
CA GLY A 50 -4.04 1.74 -8.16
C GLY A 50 -5.51 1.41 -7.96
N PHE A 51 -6.38 2.11 -8.67
CA PHE A 51 -7.84 1.96 -8.60
C PHE A 51 -8.43 1.38 -9.88
N ASP A 52 -9.47 0.56 -9.71
CA ASP A 52 -10.28 0.06 -10.81
C ASP A 52 -11.31 1.11 -11.31
N LYS A 53 -12.14 0.72 -12.28
CA LYS A 53 -13.18 1.60 -12.86
C LYS A 53 -14.28 2.01 -11.86
N ASN A 54 -14.44 1.26 -10.77
CA ASN A 54 -15.41 1.52 -9.72
C ASN A 54 -14.77 2.27 -8.54
N ASN A 55 -13.57 2.81 -8.73
CA ASN A 55 -12.80 3.52 -7.70
C ASN A 55 -12.46 2.64 -6.48
N THR A 56 -12.40 1.31 -6.67
CA THR A 56 -11.93 0.37 -5.64
C THR A 56 -10.41 0.23 -5.72
N LEU A 57 -9.74 0.26 -4.57
CA LEU A 57 -8.30 0.03 -4.49
C LEU A 57 -7.98 -1.43 -4.86
N ILE A 58 -7.15 -1.63 -5.89
CA ILE A 58 -6.79 -2.96 -6.40
C ILE A 58 -5.28 -3.23 -6.40
N ALA A 59 -4.46 -2.19 -6.28
CA ALA A 59 -3.01 -2.30 -6.19
C ALA A 59 -2.46 -1.22 -5.26
N TYR A 60 -1.39 -1.54 -4.54
CA TYR A 60 -0.75 -0.61 -3.61
C TYR A 60 0.75 -0.89 -3.48
N THR A 61 1.53 0.17 -3.31
CA THR A 61 2.88 0.07 -2.74
C THR A 61 3.21 1.31 -1.91
N ARG A 62 4.06 1.11 -0.91
CA ARG A 62 4.60 2.13 -0.03
C ARG A 62 5.99 2.54 -0.49
N LEU A 63 6.23 3.85 -0.56
CA LEU A 63 7.53 4.43 -0.90
C LEU A 63 8.03 5.21 0.32
N LEU A 64 9.11 4.72 0.94
CA LEU A 64 9.76 5.41 2.05
C LEU A 64 10.97 6.18 1.56
N PRO A 65 11.17 7.43 2.03
CA PRO A 65 12.38 8.18 1.75
C PRO A 65 13.61 7.50 2.40
N LYS A 66 14.79 7.93 1.97
CA LYS A 66 16.05 7.52 2.62
C LYS A 66 16.05 7.90 4.11
N GLY A 67 16.71 7.10 4.93
CA GLY A 67 16.83 7.33 6.38
C GLY A 67 15.76 6.66 7.23
N ILE A 68 14.66 6.15 6.64
CA ILE A 68 13.56 5.52 7.40
C ILE A 68 13.77 4.02 7.60
N SER A 69 13.99 3.30 6.49
CA SER A 69 14.31 1.86 6.54
C SER A 69 15.78 1.57 6.25
N TYR A 70 16.42 2.40 5.42
CA TYR A 70 17.83 2.28 5.10
C TYR A 70 18.47 3.67 5.07
N GLU A 71 19.65 3.82 5.66
CA GLU A 71 20.34 5.11 5.81
C GLU A 71 20.60 5.79 4.45
N LYS A 72 21.03 5.01 3.46
CA LYS A 72 21.51 5.54 2.16
C LYS A 72 20.52 5.40 1.02
N TYR A 73 19.40 4.69 1.21
CA TYR A 73 18.51 4.31 0.12
C TYR A 73 17.04 4.56 0.48
N ALA A 74 16.26 5.03 -0.50
CA ALA A 74 14.81 4.92 -0.44
C ALA A 74 14.40 3.44 -0.54
N SER A 75 13.22 3.10 -0.04
CA SER A 75 12.72 1.72 -0.10
C SER A 75 11.30 1.65 -0.62
N ILE A 76 11.07 0.67 -1.50
CA ILE A 76 9.75 0.25 -1.93
C ILE A 76 9.33 -0.95 -1.07
N GLY A 77 8.12 -0.94 -0.55
CA GLY A 77 7.61 -2.01 0.30
C GLY A 77 6.11 -2.15 0.21
N ARG A 78 5.57 -3.17 0.90
CA ARG A 78 4.12 -3.47 0.91
C ARG A 78 3.52 -3.51 -0.51
N VAL A 79 4.27 -4.06 -1.47
CA VAL A 79 3.81 -4.23 -2.85
C VAL A 79 2.71 -5.28 -2.85
N VAL A 80 1.50 -4.88 -3.19
CA VAL A 80 0.32 -5.74 -3.10
C VAL A 80 -0.66 -5.48 -4.25
N THR A 81 -1.24 -6.57 -4.75
CA THR A 81 -2.36 -6.54 -5.69
C THR A 81 -3.50 -7.37 -5.09
N ALA A 82 -4.70 -6.80 -5.09
CA ALA A 82 -5.90 -7.47 -4.59
C ALA A 82 -6.09 -8.82 -5.30
N PRO A 83 -6.49 -9.89 -4.60
CA PRO A 83 -6.60 -11.22 -5.18
C PRO A 83 -7.43 -11.26 -6.48
N LYS A 84 -8.55 -10.55 -6.49
CA LYS A 84 -9.46 -10.40 -7.64
C LYS A 84 -8.88 -9.64 -8.84
N ALA A 85 -7.78 -8.92 -8.66
CA ALA A 85 -7.14 -8.07 -9.66
C ALA A 85 -5.72 -8.56 -10.04
N ARG A 86 -5.36 -9.80 -9.69
CA ARG A 86 -4.09 -10.40 -10.13
C ARG A 86 -4.17 -10.82 -11.60
N LYS A 87 -3.01 -10.93 -12.27
CA LYS A 87 -2.85 -11.38 -13.67
C LYS A 87 -3.42 -10.47 -14.76
N ILE A 88 -3.87 -9.26 -14.42
CA ILE A 88 -4.35 -8.26 -15.40
C ILE A 88 -3.33 -7.13 -15.66
N GLY A 89 -2.09 -7.27 -15.17
CA GLY A 89 -1.05 -6.25 -15.31
C GLY A 89 -1.16 -5.05 -14.35
N ALA A 90 -1.84 -5.23 -13.21
CA ALA A 90 -1.98 -4.19 -12.18
C ALA A 90 -0.85 -4.20 -11.11
N GLY A 91 0.03 -5.22 -11.16
CA GLY A 91 1.17 -5.39 -10.23
C GLY A 91 2.45 -4.82 -10.77
#